data_AF-G0IV63-F1
#
_entry.id   AF-G0IV63-F1
#
_cell.length_a   1.000
_cell.length_b   1.000
_cell.length_c   1.000
_cell.angle_alpha   90.00
_cell.angle_beta   90.00
_cell.angle_gamma   90.00
#
_symmetry.space_group_name_H-M   'P 1'
#
loop_
_entity.id
_entity.type
_entity.pdbx_description
1 polymer ?
#
loop_
_entity_poly.entity_id
_entity_poly.type
_entity_poly.pdbx_seq_one_letter_code
_entity_poly.pdbx_strand_id
1 'polypeptide(L)' 'MKDISVIVLQLKNRQTQIDRKINQLIDQNLDPFPFERLDKGKKLIELIQKALQSIESEKLIEAGMHIKELEMEGLKIEL' A
#
# COMPACT_ATOMS: atom_id res chain seq x y z
N MET A 1 14.90 -0.98 -16.64
CA MET A 1 14.18 -1.61 -15.52
C MET A 1 14.61 -0.89 -14.26
N LYS A 2 13.70 -0.21 -13.53
CA LYS A 2 14.05 0.20 -12.16
C LYS A 2 14.33 -1.04 -11.33
N ASP A 3 15.28 -0.91 -10.41
CA ASP A 3 15.70 -1.97 -9.51
C ASP A 3 14.51 -2.40 -8.65
N ILE A 4 14.19 -3.70 -8.65
CA ILE A 4 13.13 -4.30 -7.82
C ILE A 4 13.34 -3.93 -6.34
N SER A 5 14.59 -3.78 -5.90
CA SER A 5 14.95 -3.35 -4.55
C SER A 5 14.39 -1.96 -4.23
N VAL A 6 14.39 -1.05 -5.21
CA VAL A 6 13.83 0.31 -5.05
C VAL A 6 12.31 0.24 -4.92
N ILE A 7 11.65 -0.58 -5.74
CA ILE A 7 10.20 -0.78 -5.67
C ILE A 7 9.80 -1.36 -4.31
N VAL A 8 10.50 -2.39 -3.84
CA VAL A 8 10.28 -3.00 -2.51
C VAL A 8 10.45 -1.96 -1.40
N LEU A 9 11.49 -1.14 -1.46
CA LEU A 9 11.71 -0.07 -0.47
C LEU A 9 10.57 0.95 -0.49
N GLN A 10 10.12 1.38 -1.67
CA GLN A 10 8.98 2.29 -1.79
C GLN A 10 7.70 1.70 -1.20
N LEU A 11 7.39 0.43 -1.52
CA LEU A 11 6.22 -0.28 -1.00
C LEU A 11 6.23 -0.35 0.54
N LYS A 12 7.35 -0.75 1.14
CA LYS A 12 7.51 -0.80 2.61
C LYS A 12 7.37 0.57 3.26
N ASN A 13 7.94 1.61 2.64
CA ASN A 13 7.81 2.98 3.11
C ASN A 13 6.36 3.47 3.06
N ARG A 14 5.63 3.17 1.97
CA ARG A 14 4.22 3.51 1.83
C ARG A 14 3.36 2.77 2.85
N GLN A 15 3.59 1.48 3.06
CA GLN A 15 2.88 0.69 4.08
C GLN A 15 3.02 1.34 5.47
N THR A 16 4.26 1.64 5.87
CA THR A 16 4.53 2.30 7.16
C THR A 16 3.83 3.66 7.29
N GLN A 17 3.79 4.45 6.20
CA GLN A 17 3.09 5.75 6.20
C GLN A 17 1.57 5.59 6.35
N ILE A 18 0.99 4.56 5.73
CA ILE A 18 -0.45 4.30 5.80
C ILE A 18 -0.82 3.77 7.18
N ASP A 19 -0.06 2.84 7.74
CA ASP A 19 -0.25 2.32 9.11
C ASP A 19 -0.25 3.46 10.13
N ARG A 20 0.72 4.38 10.04
CA ARG A 20 0.76 5.56 10.93
C ARG A 20 -0.48 6.43 10.79
N LYS A 21 -0.98 6.65 9.57
CA LYS A 21 -2.19 7.46 9.34
C LYS A 21 -3.44 6.77 9.86
N ILE A 22 -3.54 5.45 9.71
CA ILE A 22 -4.64 4.64 10.26
C ILE A 22 -4.66 4.76 11.78
N ASN A 23 -3.52 4.55 12.43
CA ASN A 23 -3.42 4.64 13.89
C ASN A 23 -3.78 6.04 14.37
N GLN A 24 -3.25 7.09 13.72
CA GLN A 24 -3.64 8.48 14.03
C GLN A 24 -5.14 8.72 13.90
N LEU A 25 -5.80 8.16 12.90
CA LEU A 25 -7.23 8.32 12.67
C LEU A 25 -8.06 7.61 13.74
N ILE A 26 -7.60 6.44 14.20
CA ILE A 26 -8.20 5.72 15.33
C ILE A 26 -8.00 6.50 16.63
N ASP A 27 -6.77 6.97 16.90
CA ASP A 27 -6.40 7.71 18.12
C ASP A 27 -7.15 9.03 18.24
N GLN A 28 -7.42 9.72 17.11
CA GLN A 28 -8.19 10.96 17.09
C GLN A 28 -9.66 10.76 17.46
N ASN A 29 -10.19 9.54 17.29
CA ASN A 29 -11.58 9.18 17.61
C ASN A 29 -12.60 10.25 17.17
N LEU A 30 -12.48 10.69 15.91
CA LEU A 30 -13.29 11.77 15.34
C LEU A 30 -14.78 11.40 15.35
N ASP A 31 -15.64 12.40 15.51
CA ASP A 31 -17.09 12.27 15.40
C ASP A 31 -17.65 13.27 14.36
N PRO A 32 -18.23 12.81 13.24
CA PRO A 32 -18.41 11.40 12.85
C PRO A 32 -17.10 10.70 12.52
N PHE A 33 -17.01 9.40 12.84
CA PHE A 33 -15.81 8.61 12.58
C PHE A 33 -15.64 8.32 11.07
N PRO A 34 -14.47 8.59 10.48
CA PRO A 34 -14.26 8.50 9.04
C PRO A 34 -13.94 7.06 8.57
N PHE A 35 -14.91 6.15 8.66
CA PHE A 35 -14.77 4.73 8.29
C PHE A 35 -14.24 4.53 6.86
N GLU A 36 -14.71 5.32 5.89
CA GLU A 36 -14.26 5.20 4.49
C GLU A 36 -12.74 5.41 4.35
N ARG A 37 -12.15 6.32 5.14
CA ARG A 37 -10.71 6.57 5.11
C ARG A 37 -9.93 5.41 5.74
N LEU A 38 -10.48 4.81 6.80
CA LEU A 38 -9.92 3.63 7.45
C LEU A 38 -9.89 2.44 6.47
N ASP A 39 -11.02 2.17 5.83
CA ASP A 39 -11.17 1.04 4.90
C ASP A 39 -10.30 1.22 3.65
N LYS A 40 -10.21 2.44 3.13
CA LYS A 40 -9.26 2.75 2.05
C LYS A 40 -7.81 2.48 2.48
N GLY A 41 -7.43 2.88 3.69
CA GLY A 41 -6.09 2.61 4.23
C GLY A 41 -5.79 1.11 4.31
N LYS A 42 -6.72 0.32 4.85
CA LYS A 42 -6.59 -1.14 4.96
C LYS A 42 -6.45 -1.81 3.59
N LYS A 43 -7.28 -1.40 2.61
CA LYS A 43 -7.21 -1.91 1.24
C LYS A 43 -5.84 -1.65 0.60
N LEU A 44 -5.30 -0.45 0.78
CA LEU A 44 -3.97 -0.12 0.26
C LEU A 44 -2.86 -0.97 0.90
N ILE A 45 -2.94 -1.24 2.20
CA ILE A 45 -1.98 -2.12 2.88
C ILE A 45 -2.06 -3.54 2.33
N GLU A 46 -3.27 -4.07 2.16
CA GLU A 46 -3.49 -5.41 1.60
C GLU A 46 -2.87 -5.55 0.20
N LEU A 47 -3.08 -4.56 -0.67
CA LEU A 47 -2.49 -4.53 -2.01
C LEU A 47 -0.95 -4.44 -1.97
N ILE A 48 -0.38 -3.65 -1.06
CA ILE A 48 1.08 -3.60 -0.85
C ILE A 48 1.62 -4.97 -0.43
N GLN A 49 0.95 -5.65 0.51
CA GLN A 49 1.38 -6.96 0.99
C GLN A 49 1.34 -8.01 -0.13
N LYS A 50 0.27 -8.01 -0.95
CA LYS A 50 0.17 -8.89 -2.14
C LYS A 50 1.30 -8.62 -3.12
N ALA A 51 1.57 -7.34 -3.44
CA ALA A 51 2.67 -6.97 -4.33
C ALA A 51 4.03 -7.47 -3.80
N LEU A 52 4.32 -7.26 -2.51
CA LEU A 52 5.55 -7.72 -1.88
C LEU A 52 5.68 -9.24 -1.89
N GLN A 53 4.61 -9.96 -1.57
CA GLN A 53 4.59 -11.43 -1.59
C GLN A 53 4.82 -11.99 -3.00
N SER A 54 4.21 -11.38 -4.02
CA SER A 54 4.44 -11.76 -5.41
C SER A 54 5.88 -11.49 -5.85
N ILE A 55 6.50 -10.39 -5.40
CA ILE A 55 7.93 -10.12 -5.66
C ILE A 55 8.81 -11.18 -5.01
N GLU A 56 8.57 -11.48 -3.73
CA GLU A 56 9.33 -12.50 -2.97
C GLU A 56 9.18 -13.90 -3.59
N SER A 57 8.01 -14.19 -4.15
CA SER A 57 7.74 -15.46 -4.84
C SER A 57 8.17 -15.48 -6.31
N GLU A 58 8.92 -14.46 -6.77
CA GLU A 58 9.37 -14.28 -8.17
C GLU A 58 8.22 -14.20 -9.21
N LYS A 59 6.98 -13.97 -8.77
CA LYS A 59 5.79 -13.80 -9.61
C LYS A 59 5.65 -12.34 -10.08
N LEU A 60 6.62 -11.88 -10.88
CA LEU A 60 6.75 -10.46 -11.23
C LEU A 60 5.55 -9.88 -12.03
N ILE A 61 4.86 -10.70 -12.82
CA ILE A 61 3.65 -10.27 -13.54
C ILE A 61 2.52 -9.95 -12.55
N GLU A 62 2.30 -10.82 -11.57
CA GLU A 62 1.30 -10.64 -10.51
C GLU A 62 1.66 -9.45 -9.63
N ALA A 63 2.94 -9.29 -9.27
CA ALA A 63 3.42 -8.10 -8.58
C ALA A 63 3.11 -6.81 -9.35
N GLY A 64 3.36 -6.79 -10.66
CA GLY A 64 3.03 -5.66 -11.53
C GLY A 64 1.54 -5.34 -11.58
N MET A 65 0.68 -6.36 -11.56
CA MET A 65 -0.77 -6.17 -11.47
C MET A 65 -1.18 -5.51 -10.15
N HIS A 66 -0.67 -6.00 -9.02
CA HIS A 66 -0.97 -5.40 -7.71
C HIS A 66 -0.43 -3.97 -7.59
N ILE A 67 0.73 -3.67 -8.18
CA ILE A 67 1.25 -2.30 -8.23
C ILE A 67 0.34 -1.40 -9.07
N LYS A 68 -0.14 -1.88 -10.22
CA LYS A 68 -1.10 -1.12 -11.03
C LYS A 68 -2.42 -0.88 -10.29
N GLU A 69 -2.88 -1.85 -9.51
CA GLU A 69 -4.05 -1.67 -8.63
C GLU A 69 -3.81 -0.59 -7.58
N LEU A 70 -2.63 -0.55 -6.95
CA LEU A 70 -2.27 0.54 -6.03
C LEU A 70 -2.34 1.92 -6.70
N GLU A 71 -1.86 2.03 -7.94
CA GLU A 71 -1.93 3.27 -8.71
C GLU A 71 -3.38 3.70 -9.00
N MET A 72 -4.25 2.75 -9.35
CA MET A 72 -5.68 3.00 -9.56
C MET A 72 -6.40 3.46 -8.29
N GLU A 73 -5.99 2.96 -7.13
CA GLU A 73 -6.50 3.42 -5.82
C GLU A 73 -5.93 4.78 -5.37
N GLY A 74 -4.99 5.34 -6.16
CA GLY A 74 -4.37 6.65 -5.97
C GLY A 74 -3.03 6.62 -5.24
N LEU A 75 -2.44 5.44 -5.02
CA LEU A 75 -1.12 5.29 -4.41
C LEU A 75 -0.05 5.08 -5.50
N LYS A 76 0.56 6.18 -5.93
CA LYS A 76 1.63 6.13 -6.95
C LYS A 76 2.91 5.50 -6.40
N ILE A 77 3.41 4.50 -7.11
CA ILE A 77 4.73 3.90 -6.96
C ILE A 77 5.58 4.40 -8.12
N GLU A 78 6.77 4.92 -7.86
CA GLU A 78 7.61 5.43 -8.94
C GLU A 78 8.34 4.26 -9.61
N LEU A 79 7.73 3.71 -10.66
CA LEU A 79 8.26 2.65 -11.54
C LEU A 79 9.32 3.10 -12.54
#